data_AF-A0A950UHZ0-F1
#
_entry.id   AF-A0A950UHZ0-F1
#
_cell.length_a   1.000
_cell.length_b   1.000
_cell.length_c   1.000
_cell.angle_alpha   90.00
_cell.angle_beta   90.00
_cell.angle_gamma   90.00
#
_symmetry.space_group_name_H-M   'P 1'
#
loop_
_entity.id
_entity.type
_entity.pdbx_description
1 polymer ?
#
loop_
_entity_poly.entity_id
_entity_poly.type
_entity_poly.pdbx_seq_one_letter_code
_entity_poly.pdbx_strand_id
1 'polypeptide(L)'
;MLEKLFRLDENRTTVRIEIIAGATTYLTMAYIVFVNPLILSGAGMDRGAVFVATCLASAFATLLMALVANYPLALAPGMGMNAYFAYTVVKGLHYSWQVALGAVFLSGVLFLILSLTRIRSWIVDAIPLSQKMAISAGIGLFLGIIALKEAGIIAASPDTLVTLGDLKSPATLLACAGFIIMVALDRLAIPGAIIIAILATALTGILLGISPFAGIVDAPPSLAPTFLALDLHGALDIGIATVVFVFLFVDLFDNTGTLVGVAHRAGLLDEHGKLPRIERVFIADSLAAMAGALLGTSTVTSYIESAAGVKAGGRTGLVGVTVAILFLLTLFFAPLAGSIAAYATAPALLFVACLMARGFAELNWD
;
A
#
# COMPACT_ATOMS: atom_id res chain seq x y z
N MET A 1 -1.96 22.84 22.80
CA MET A 1 -0.81 22.02 22.36
C MET A 1 -0.97 21.61 20.89
N LEU A 2 -2.08 20.94 20.52
CA LEU A 2 -2.39 20.57 19.13
C LEU A 2 -2.37 21.77 18.16
N GLU A 3 -2.92 22.91 18.57
CA GLU A 3 -2.91 24.14 17.77
C GLU A 3 -1.49 24.60 17.42
N LYS A 4 -0.57 24.61 18.40
CA LYS A 4 0.81 25.04 18.17
C LYS A 4 1.62 24.05 17.33
N LEU A 5 1.29 22.75 17.42
CA LEU A 5 2.03 21.69 16.72
C LEU A 5 1.59 21.57 15.26
N PHE A 6 0.27 21.54 15.01
CA PHE A 6 -0.29 21.32 13.68
C PHE A 6 -0.75 22.60 12.97
N ARG A 7 -0.85 23.72 13.69
CA ARG A 7 -1.24 25.04 13.19
C ARG A 7 -2.60 24.99 12.50
N LEU A 8 -3.63 24.58 13.24
CA LEU A 8 -4.95 24.29 12.67
C LEU A 8 -5.61 25.57 12.14
N ASP A 9 -5.46 26.69 12.86
CA ASP A 9 -5.97 28.00 12.45
C ASP A 9 -5.28 28.50 11.17
N GLU A 10 -3.95 28.35 11.06
CA GLU A 10 -3.18 28.68 9.84
C GLU A 10 -3.66 27.85 8.63
N ASN A 11 -4.03 26.60 8.87
CA ASN A 11 -4.52 25.67 7.85
C ASN A 11 -6.05 25.68 7.68
N ARG A 12 -6.77 26.61 8.34
CA ARG A 12 -8.22 26.79 8.28
C ARG A 12 -9.02 25.50 8.54
N THR A 13 -8.59 24.72 9.51
CA THR A 13 -9.20 23.42 9.87
C THR A 13 -9.55 23.36 11.37
N THR A 14 -10.26 22.32 11.79
CA THR A 14 -10.59 22.07 13.21
C THR A 14 -10.27 20.63 13.58
N VAL A 15 -10.03 20.36 14.87
CA VAL A 15 -9.77 19.01 15.38
C VAL A 15 -10.83 18.00 14.92
N ARG A 16 -12.11 18.40 14.92
CA ARG A 16 -13.21 17.53 14.47
C ARG A 16 -13.08 17.16 13.00
N ILE A 17 -12.75 18.12 12.14
CA ILE A 17 -12.57 17.89 10.69
C ILE A 17 -11.38 16.97 10.47
N GLU A 18 -10.26 17.21 11.15
CA GLU A 18 -9.04 16.41 11.01
C GLU A 18 -9.25 14.94 11.45
N ILE A 19 -10.01 14.69 12.53
CA ILE A 19 -10.35 13.33 12.97
C ILE A 19 -11.24 12.62 11.93
N ILE A 20 -12.26 13.31 11.40
CA ILE A 20 -13.14 12.74 10.37
C ILE A 20 -12.36 12.47 9.09
N ALA A 21 -11.47 13.39 8.69
CA ALA A 21 -10.58 13.22 7.56
C ALA A 21 -9.62 12.04 7.76
N GLY A 22 -9.04 11.91 8.95
CA GLY A 22 -8.20 10.77 9.31
C GLY A 22 -8.93 9.43 9.26
N ALA A 23 -10.14 9.36 9.82
CA ALA A 23 -10.98 8.17 9.71
C ALA A 23 -11.35 7.85 8.26
N THR A 24 -11.64 8.87 7.45
CA THR A 24 -11.96 8.72 6.03
C THR A 24 -10.76 8.17 5.25
N THR A 25 -9.57 8.73 5.46
CA THR A 25 -8.31 8.24 4.86
C THR A 25 -8.02 6.81 5.29
N TYR A 26 -8.16 6.50 6.58
CA TYR A 26 -7.94 5.15 7.08
C TYR A 26 -8.90 4.16 6.40
N LEU A 27 -10.20 4.45 6.33
CA LEU A 27 -11.19 3.57 5.70
C LEU A 27 -10.90 3.31 4.22
N THR A 28 -10.39 4.29 3.49
CA THR A 28 -10.05 4.12 2.06
C THR A 28 -8.79 3.28 1.86
N MET A 29 -7.84 3.28 2.80
CA MET A 29 -6.61 2.48 2.69
C MET A 29 -6.61 1.19 3.51
N ALA A 30 -7.58 0.97 4.42
CA ALA A 30 -7.59 -0.14 5.37
C ALA A 30 -7.55 -1.53 4.74
N TYR A 31 -7.89 -1.64 3.44
CA TYR A 31 -7.74 -2.89 2.69
C TYR A 31 -6.29 -3.42 2.69
N ILE A 32 -5.28 -2.55 2.87
CA ILE A 32 -3.87 -2.94 2.88
C ILE A 32 -3.54 -3.97 3.97
N VAL A 33 -4.29 -3.91 5.06
CA VAL A 33 -4.18 -4.83 6.21
C VAL A 33 -4.48 -6.27 5.80
N PHE A 34 -5.26 -6.49 4.75
CA PHE A 34 -5.57 -7.82 4.22
C PHE A 34 -4.74 -8.15 2.98
N VAL A 35 -4.56 -7.15 2.10
CA VAL A 35 -3.94 -7.36 0.79
C VAL A 35 -2.42 -7.51 0.90
N ASN A 36 -1.74 -6.73 1.75
CA ASN A 36 -0.28 -6.86 1.89
C ASN A 36 0.13 -8.23 2.47
N PRO A 37 -0.47 -8.72 3.57
CA PRO A 37 -0.16 -10.06 4.08
C PRO A 37 -0.46 -11.17 3.07
N LEU A 38 -1.51 -11.03 2.27
CA LEU A 38 -1.80 -11.99 1.20
C LEU A 38 -0.65 -12.04 0.18
N ILE A 39 -0.24 -10.87 -0.34
CA ILE A 39 0.83 -10.77 -1.34
C ILE A 39 2.16 -11.30 -0.80
N LEU A 40 2.59 -10.84 0.38
CA LEU A 40 3.87 -11.22 0.96
C LEU A 40 3.88 -12.67 1.47
N SER A 41 2.73 -13.23 1.88
CA SER A 41 2.63 -14.67 2.16
C SER A 41 2.87 -15.52 0.91
N GLY A 42 2.53 -14.99 -0.27
CA GLY A 42 2.90 -15.59 -1.56
C GLY A 42 4.41 -15.73 -1.74
N ALA A 43 5.22 -14.85 -1.13
CA ALA A 43 6.68 -14.93 -1.09
C ALA A 43 7.23 -15.95 -0.06
N GLY A 44 6.37 -16.52 0.77
CA GLY A 44 6.73 -17.45 1.86
C GLY A 44 6.89 -16.80 3.23
N MET A 45 6.43 -15.55 3.40
CA MET A 45 6.43 -14.87 4.70
C MET A 45 5.23 -15.29 5.56
N ASP A 46 5.38 -15.26 6.89
CA ASP A 46 4.27 -15.55 7.80
C ASP A 46 3.17 -14.48 7.69
N ARG A 47 1.95 -14.90 7.37
CA ARG A 47 0.82 -13.98 7.11
C ARG A 47 0.44 -13.18 8.36
N GLY A 48 0.51 -13.77 9.55
CA GLY A 48 0.18 -13.08 10.81
C GLY A 48 1.23 -12.04 11.18
N ALA A 49 2.51 -12.39 11.06
CA ALA A 49 3.62 -11.49 11.30
C ALA A 49 3.61 -10.31 10.32
N VAL A 50 3.36 -10.56 9.02
CA VAL A 50 3.23 -9.48 8.02
C VAL A 50 2.04 -8.57 8.30
N PHE A 51 0.91 -9.10 8.78
CA PHE A 51 -0.23 -8.28 9.20
C PHE A 51 0.17 -7.30 10.31
N VAL A 52 0.90 -7.78 11.31
CA VAL A 52 1.40 -6.95 12.41
C VAL A 52 2.44 -5.96 11.91
N ALA A 53 3.38 -6.41 11.07
CA ALA A 53 4.39 -5.55 10.44
C ALA A 53 3.76 -4.42 9.63
N THR A 54 2.73 -4.74 8.85
CA THR A 54 1.96 -3.76 8.05
C THR A 54 1.36 -2.69 8.96
N CYS A 55 0.62 -3.09 10.00
CA CYS A 55 -0.03 -2.14 10.90
C CYS A 55 0.97 -1.27 11.67
N LEU A 56 2.04 -1.86 12.21
CA LEU A 56 3.07 -1.14 12.96
C LEU A 56 3.87 -0.20 12.07
N ALA A 57 4.29 -0.65 10.89
CA ALA A 57 5.05 0.16 9.96
C ALA A 57 4.21 1.31 9.41
N SER A 58 2.95 1.07 9.04
CA SER A 58 2.00 2.11 8.62
C SER A 58 1.75 3.13 9.72
N ALA A 59 1.54 2.68 10.96
CA ALA A 59 1.33 3.58 12.10
C ALA A 59 2.57 4.44 12.37
N PHE A 60 3.76 3.83 12.42
CA PHE A 60 5.02 4.53 12.61
C PHE A 60 5.28 5.55 11.50
N ALA A 61 5.21 5.12 10.24
CA ALA A 61 5.46 5.96 9.07
C ALA A 61 4.48 7.13 8.97
N THR A 62 3.20 6.86 9.17
CA THR A 62 2.17 7.90 9.13
C THR A 62 2.34 8.90 10.28
N LEU A 63 2.68 8.42 11.48
CA LEU A 63 2.95 9.29 12.62
C LEU A 63 4.20 10.14 12.39
N LEU A 64 5.25 9.55 11.80
CA LEU A 64 6.47 10.27 11.44
C LEU A 64 6.17 11.39 10.44
N MET A 65 5.41 11.10 9.37
CA MET A 65 4.96 12.11 8.40
C MET A 65 4.15 13.23 9.06
N ALA A 66 3.21 12.86 9.94
CA ALA A 66 2.38 13.80 10.68
C ALA A 66 3.20 14.75 11.55
N LEU A 67 4.17 14.23 12.30
CA LEU A 67 4.93 15.02 13.28
C LEU A 67 6.10 15.80 12.65
N VAL A 68 6.77 15.21 11.65
CA VAL A 68 7.96 15.81 11.03
C VAL A 68 7.59 16.80 9.93
N ALA A 69 6.66 16.42 9.06
CA ALA A 69 6.32 17.21 7.87
C ALA A 69 5.01 17.99 8.01
N ASN A 70 4.12 17.57 8.93
CA ASN A 70 2.80 18.17 9.15
C ASN A 70 1.97 18.23 7.85
N TYR A 71 1.84 17.09 7.17
CA TYR A 71 1.01 16.92 5.99
C TYR A 71 -0.10 15.88 6.24
N PRO A 72 -1.28 16.04 5.61
CA PRO A 72 -2.41 15.11 5.74
C PRO A 72 -2.20 13.87 4.86
N LEU A 73 -1.05 13.23 5.00
CA LEU A 73 -0.63 12.06 4.24
C LEU A 73 -0.51 10.85 5.14
N ALA A 74 -1.19 9.79 4.76
CA ALA A 74 -1.02 8.47 5.34
C ALA A 74 -0.04 7.64 4.52
N LEU A 75 0.76 6.84 5.24
CA LEU A 75 1.79 5.99 4.66
C LEU A 75 1.51 4.53 4.99
N ALA A 76 1.67 3.65 4.01
CA ALA A 76 1.54 2.20 4.16
C ALA A 76 2.36 1.45 3.09
N PRO A 77 2.51 0.11 3.18
CA PRO A 77 3.25 -0.66 2.20
C PRO A 77 2.73 -0.45 0.76
N GLY A 78 3.53 0.09 -0.14
CA GLY A 78 3.10 0.50 -1.49
C GLY A 78 2.65 -0.67 -2.35
N MET A 79 1.43 -0.59 -2.92
CA MET A 79 0.81 -1.72 -3.61
C MET A 79 1.65 -2.28 -4.77
N GLY A 80 2.25 -1.41 -5.58
CA GLY A 80 3.14 -1.84 -6.67
C GLY A 80 4.45 -2.47 -6.16
N MET A 81 4.98 -1.95 -5.05
CA MET A 81 6.23 -2.44 -4.44
C MET A 81 6.05 -3.78 -3.74
N ASN A 82 4.91 -4.01 -3.09
CA ASN A 82 4.58 -5.31 -2.48
C ASN A 82 4.51 -6.41 -3.56
N ALA A 83 3.89 -6.10 -4.70
CA ALA A 83 3.79 -7.02 -5.83
C ALA A 83 5.15 -7.32 -6.47
N TYR A 84 5.95 -6.27 -6.72
CA TYR A 84 7.30 -6.41 -7.25
C TYR A 84 8.18 -7.24 -6.31
N PHE A 85 8.11 -7.00 -5.00
CA PHE A 85 8.80 -7.77 -3.96
C PHE A 85 8.45 -9.26 -4.04
N ALA A 86 7.16 -9.60 -3.92
CA ALA A 86 6.76 -10.99 -3.75
C ALA A 86 6.94 -11.81 -5.03
N TYR A 87 6.58 -11.22 -6.17
CA TYR A 87 6.42 -11.99 -7.39
C TYR A 87 7.56 -11.82 -8.37
N THR A 88 8.17 -10.64 -8.45
CA THR A 88 9.32 -10.43 -9.33
C THR A 88 10.60 -10.85 -8.62
N VAL A 89 10.88 -10.27 -7.44
CA VAL A 89 12.16 -10.50 -6.75
C VAL A 89 12.21 -11.90 -6.14
N VAL A 90 11.20 -12.29 -5.37
CA VAL A 90 11.24 -13.58 -4.67
C VAL A 90 10.88 -14.74 -5.59
N LYS A 91 9.75 -14.66 -6.32
CA LYS A 91 9.31 -15.77 -7.18
C LYS A 91 10.00 -15.80 -8.54
N GLY A 92 10.13 -14.66 -9.21
CA GLY A 92 10.68 -14.58 -10.58
C GLY A 92 12.20 -14.68 -10.63
N LEU A 93 12.90 -13.96 -9.75
CA LEU A 93 14.36 -13.94 -9.68
C LEU A 93 14.93 -14.94 -8.67
N HIS A 94 14.07 -15.66 -7.95
CA HIS A 94 14.43 -16.71 -6.98
C HIS A 94 15.29 -16.24 -5.79
N TYR A 95 15.25 -14.96 -5.44
CA TYR A 95 15.87 -14.47 -4.21
C TYR A 95 15.03 -14.83 -2.99
N SER A 96 15.67 -14.93 -1.81
CA SER A 96 14.93 -15.09 -0.56
C SER A 96 14.22 -13.79 -0.19
N TRP A 97 13.10 -13.87 0.53
CA TRP A 97 12.38 -12.67 0.97
C TRP A 97 13.19 -11.86 1.99
N GLN A 98 14.09 -12.48 2.74
CA GLN A 98 15.03 -11.82 3.65
C GLN A 98 15.98 -10.89 2.89
N VAL A 99 16.53 -11.40 1.79
CA VAL A 99 17.40 -10.63 0.90
C VAL A 99 16.62 -9.51 0.20
N ALA A 100 15.38 -9.76 -0.19
CA ALA A 100 14.49 -8.73 -0.74
C ALA A 100 14.19 -7.62 0.30
N LEU A 101 13.99 -7.95 1.59
CA LEU A 101 13.86 -6.95 2.65
C LEU A 101 15.15 -6.13 2.82
N GLY A 102 16.32 -6.78 2.68
CA GLY A 102 17.60 -6.10 2.65
C GLY A 102 17.69 -5.10 1.50
N ALA A 103 17.18 -5.47 0.32
CA ALA A 103 17.13 -4.57 -0.83
C ALA A 103 16.22 -3.36 -0.60
N VAL A 104 15.05 -3.55 0.02
CA VAL A 104 14.14 -2.46 0.44
C VAL A 104 14.80 -1.54 1.46
N PHE A 105 15.53 -2.11 2.43
CA PHE A 105 16.26 -1.32 3.42
C PHE A 105 17.34 -0.47 2.76
N LEU A 106 18.15 -1.06 1.88
CA LEU A 106 19.19 -0.36 1.13
C LEU A 106 18.60 0.72 0.21
N SER A 107 17.46 0.47 -0.44
CA SER A 107 16.79 1.50 -1.25
C SER A 107 16.34 2.67 -0.38
N GLY A 108 15.83 2.42 0.83
CA GLY A 108 15.50 3.47 1.81
C GLY A 108 16.72 4.28 2.25
N VAL A 109 17.87 3.63 2.50
CA VAL A 109 19.14 4.30 2.83
C VAL A 109 19.60 5.17 1.66
N LEU A 110 19.61 4.64 0.44
CA LEU A 110 19.97 5.40 -0.75
C LEU A 110 19.02 6.58 -0.96
N PHE A 111 17.72 6.37 -0.70
CA PHE A 111 16.74 7.44 -0.83
C PHE A 111 16.96 8.54 0.22
N LEU A 112 17.31 8.18 1.45
CA LEU A 112 17.68 9.16 2.48
C LEU A 112 18.91 9.98 2.04
N ILE A 113 19.95 9.32 1.53
CA ILE A 113 21.15 10.00 1.01
C ILE A 113 20.79 10.94 -0.15
N LEU A 114 19.94 10.50 -1.08
CA LEU A 114 19.45 11.33 -2.17
C LEU A 114 18.57 12.49 -1.69
N SER A 115 17.81 12.31 -0.61
CA SER A 115 16.95 13.33 -0.01
C SER A 115 17.75 14.43 0.68
N LEU A 116 18.91 14.08 1.25
CA LEU A 116 19.86 15.00 1.87
C LEU A 116 20.76 15.72 0.85
N THR A 117 20.87 15.20 -0.38
CA THR A 117 21.66 15.80 -1.45
C THR A 117 20.78 16.54 -2.46
N ARG A 118 21.36 17.47 -3.23
CA ARG A 118 20.61 18.24 -4.26
C ARG A 118 20.35 17.46 -5.56
N ILE A 119 20.72 16.18 -5.61
CA ILE A 119 20.65 15.34 -6.82
C ILE A 119 19.20 14.97 -7.19
N ARG A 120 18.25 15.10 -6.25
CA ARG A 120 16.85 14.69 -6.40
C ARG A 120 16.12 15.29 -7.62
N SER A 121 16.39 16.56 -7.97
CA SER A 121 15.67 17.21 -9.07
C SER A 121 16.09 16.65 -10.43
N TRP A 122 17.38 16.34 -10.59
CA TRP A 122 17.90 15.78 -11.85
C TRP A 122 17.38 14.37 -12.12
N ILE A 123 17.13 13.60 -11.06
CA ILE A 123 16.57 12.26 -11.16
C ILE A 123 15.10 12.30 -11.60
N VAL A 124 14.29 13.21 -11.05
CA VAL A 124 12.87 13.35 -11.41
C VAL A 124 12.71 13.70 -12.88
N ASP A 125 13.61 14.54 -13.40
CA ASP A 125 13.64 14.98 -14.80
C ASP A 125 14.22 13.94 -15.77
N ALA A 126 14.99 12.94 -15.28
CA ALA A 126 15.73 12.00 -16.13
C ALA A 126 14.91 10.80 -16.65
N ILE A 127 13.80 10.44 -16.00
CA ILE A 127 12.99 9.27 -16.40
C ILE A 127 11.70 9.76 -17.07
N PRO A 128 11.49 9.45 -18.37
CA PRO A 128 10.28 9.83 -19.10
C PRO A 128 9.02 9.35 -18.40
N LEU A 129 7.98 10.20 -18.40
CA LEU A 129 6.66 9.85 -17.84
C LEU A 129 6.13 8.52 -18.41
N SER A 130 6.44 8.24 -19.68
CA SER A 130 6.06 6.99 -20.34
C SER A 130 6.61 5.73 -19.66
N GLN A 131 7.86 5.75 -19.19
CA GLN A 131 8.42 4.59 -18.47
C GLN A 131 7.78 4.40 -17.10
N LYS A 132 7.48 5.49 -16.38
CA LYS A 132 6.81 5.43 -15.07
C LYS A 132 5.41 4.82 -15.21
N MET A 133 4.65 5.27 -16.21
CA MET A 133 3.30 4.75 -16.49
C MET A 133 3.33 3.29 -16.92
N ALA A 134 4.29 2.90 -17.77
CA ALA A 134 4.43 1.51 -18.23
C ALA A 134 4.76 0.52 -17.10
N ILE A 135 5.64 0.89 -16.16
CA ILE A 135 5.98 0.04 -14.99
C ILE A 135 4.73 -0.22 -14.13
N SER A 136 4.01 0.84 -13.76
CA SER A 136 2.78 0.72 -12.96
C SER A 136 1.74 -0.14 -13.67
N ALA A 137 1.49 0.12 -14.95
CA ALA A 137 0.48 -0.60 -15.72
C ALA A 137 0.84 -2.08 -15.94
N GLY A 138 2.13 -2.39 -16.15
CA GLY A 138 2.63 -3.77 -16.24
C GLY A 138 2.46 -4.55 -14.94
N ILE A 139 2.78 -3.94 -13.79
CA ILE A 139 2.52 -4.55 -12.47
C ILE A 139 1.02 -4.75 -12.27
N GLY A 140 0.20 -3.78 -12.69
CA GLY A 140 -1.27 -3.88 -12.66
C GLY A 140 -1.78 -5.11 -13.40
N LEU A 141 -1.38 -5.32 -14.66
CA LEU A 141 -1.79 -6.50 -15.44
C LEU A 141 -1.38 -7.82 -14.77
N PHE A 142 -0.17 -7.87 -14.22
CA PHE A 142 0.33 -9.05 -13.54
C PHE A 142 -0.47 -9.35 -12.25
N LEU A 143 -0.78 -8.32 -11.45
CA LEU A 143 -1.69 -8.44 -10.31
C LEU A 143 -3.10 -8.88 -10.74
N GLY A 144 -3.57 -8.42 -11.91
CA GLY A 144 -4.83 -8.84 -12.49
C GLY A 144 -4.89 -10.35 -12.72
N ILE A 145 -3.84 -10.94 -13.30
CA ILE A 145 -3.75 -12.40 -13.49
C ILE A 145 -3.77 -13.13 -12.14
N ILE A 146 -3.03 -12.65 -11.14
CA ILE A 146 -3.03 -13.25 -9.80
C ILE A 146 -4.41 -13.16 -9.18
N ALA A 147 -5.06 -12.00 -9.27
CA ALA A 147 -6.40 -11.80 -8.74
C ALA A 147 -7.43 -12.74 -9.39
N LEU A 148 -7.39 -12.90 -10.71
CA LEU A 148 -8.26 -13.83 -11.43
C LEU A 148 -8.00 -15.29 -11.00
N LYS A 149 -6.74 -15.65 -10.72
CA LYS A 149 -6.36 -16.98 -10.24
C LYS A 149 -6.87 -17.23 -8.81
N GLU A 150 -6.62 -16.30 -7.89
CA GLU A 150 -7.07 -16.38 -6.49
C GLU A 150 -8.60 -16.32 -6.37
N ALA A 151 -9.27 -15.66 -7.32
CA ALA A 151 -10.72 -15.68 -7.45
C ALA A 151 -11.26 -17.01 -8.02
N GLY A 152 -10.42 -17.92 -8.52
CA GLY A 152 -10.84 -19.17 -9.15
C GLY A 152 -11.45 -19.00 -10.54
N ILE A 153 -11.33 -17.81 -11.15
CA ILE A 153 -11.84 -17.52 -12.51
C ILE A 153 -10.93 -18.16 -13.56
N ILE A 154 -9.62 -18.17 -13.31
CA ILE A 154 -8.64 -18.82 -14.18
C ILE A 154 -7.85 -19.87 -13.41
N ALA A 155 -7.35 -20.86 -14.14
CA ALA A 155 -6.45 -21.90 -13.64
C ALA A 155 -5.24 -22.05 -14.57
N ALA A 156 -4.16 -22.64 -14.06
CA ALA A 156 -2.98 -22.92 -14.87
C ALA A 156 -3.26 -24.07 -15.85
N SER A 157 -2.80 -23.91 -17.08
CA SER A 157 -2.88 -24.94 -18.13
C SER A 157 -1.47 -25.26 -18.63
N PRO A 158 -1.08 -26.55 -18.73
CA PRO A 158 0.21 -26.92 -19.32
C PRO A 158 0.36 -26.42 -20.77
N ASP A 159 -0.74 -26.37 -21.52
CA ASP A 159 -0.72 -26.09 -22.97
C ASP A 159 -0.85 -24.61 -23.30
N THR A 160 -1.61 -23.86 -22.49
CA THR A 160 -1.96 -22.45 -22.78
C THR A 160 -1.51 -21.49 -21.70
N LEU A 161 -0.85 -21.98 -20.64
CA LEU A 161 -0.52 -21.28 -19.39
C LEU A 161 -1.75 -20.85 -18.56
N VAL A 162 -2.85 -20.48 -19.22
CA VAL A 162 -4.12 -20.06 -18.62
C VAL A 162 -5.28 -20.82 -19.25
N THR A 163 -6.17 -21.35 -18.41
CA THR A 163 -7.48 -21.90 -18.77
C THR A 163 -8.56 -21.35 -17.84
N LEU A 164 -9.82 -21.61 -18.16
CA LEU A 164 -10.94 -21.25 -17.30
C LEU A 164 -10.93 -22.11 -16.03
N GLY A 165 -11.09 -21.48 -14.87
CA GLY A 165 -11.26 -22.17 -13.60
C GLY A 165 -12.70 -22.69 -13.42
N ASP A 166 -13.02 -23.17 -12.22
CA ASP A 166 -14.39 -23.58 -11.89
C ASP A 166 -15.26 -22.36 -11.56
N LEU A 167 -15.98 -21.87 -12.57
CA LEU A 167 -16.93 -20.76 -12.41
C LEU A 167 -18.18 -21.11 -11.62
N LYS A 168 -18.47 -22.39 -11.42
CA LYS A 168 -19.63 -22.84 -10.63
C LYS A 168 -19.31 -22.94 -9.15
N SER A 169 -18.03 -22.84 -8.79
CA SER A 169 -17.62 -22.89 -7.40
C SER A 169 -18.24 -21.70 -6.62
N PRO A 170 -18.78 -21.93 -5.41
CA PRO A 170 -19.33 -20.84 -4.59
C PRO A 170 -18.30 -19.74 -4.30
N ALA A 171 -17.02 -20.10 -4.13
CA ALA A 171 -15.94 -19.14 -3.90
C ALA A 171 -15.73 -18.20 -5.10
N THR A 172 -15.73 -18.75 -6.32
CA THR A 172 -15.60 -17.95 -7.56
C THR A 172 -16.78 -17.01 -7.75
N LEU A 173 -17.99 -17.49 -7.51
CA LEU A 173 -19.20 -16.66 -7.59
C LEU A 173 -19.19 -15.52 -6.55
N LEU A 174 -18.74 -15.80 -5.33
CA LEU A 174 -18.58 -14.79 -4.29
C LEU A 174 -17.50 -13.76 -4.66
N ALA A 175 -16.37 -14.18 -5.25
CA ALA A 175 -15.35 -13.26 -5.73
C ALA A 175 -15.90 -12.35 -6.83
N CYS A 176 -16.60 -12.89 -7.83
CA CYS A 176 -17.25 -12.11 -8.88
C CYS A 176 -18.28 -11.11 -8.31
N ALA A 177 -19.14 -11.56 -7.40
CA ALA A 177 -20.11 -10.69 -6.74
C ALA A 177 -19.41 -9.59 -5.91
N GLY A 178 -18.36 -9.95 -5.17
CA GLY A 178 -17.55 -9.02 -4.39
C GLY A 178 -16.92 -7.94 -5.26
N PHE A 179 -16.42 -8.28 -6.45
CA PHE A 179 -15.89 -7.31 -7.41
C PHE A 179 -16.97 -6.35 -7.92
N ILE A 180 -18.14 -6.87 -8.28
CA ILE A 180 -19.28 -6.04 -8.73
C ILE A 180 -19.71 -5.07 -7.61
N ILE A 181 -19.83 -5.55 -6.37
CA ILE A 181 -20.16 -4.73 -5.21
C ILE A 181 -19.10 -3.64 -5.02
N MET A 182 -17.81 -4.00 -5.12
CA MET A 182 -16.71 -3.04 -4.97
C MET A 182 -16.78 -1.92 -6.01
N VAL A 183 -16.94 -2.27 -7.29
CA VAL A 183 -17.09 -1.29 -8.38
C VAL A 183 -18.34 -0.43 -8.19
N ALA A 184 -19.47 -1.01 -7.75
CA ALA A 184 -20.69 -0.26 -7.49
C ALA A 184 -20.51 0.74 -6.34
N LEU A 185 -19.93 0.32 -5.22
CA LEU A 185 -19.67 1.19 -4.06
C LEU A 185 -18.67 2.31 -4.40
N ASP A 186 -17.61 2.00 -5.15
CA ASP A 186 -16.64 2.99 -5.62
C ASP A 186 -17.30 4.00 -6.57
N ARG A 187 -18.13 3.53 -7.51
CA ARG A 187 -18.86 4.41 -8.43
C ARG A 187 -19.85 5.33 -7.74
N LEU A 188 -20.40 4.91 -6.60
CA LEU A 188 -21.24 5.68 -5.70
C LEU A 188 -20.45 6.61 -4.76
N ALA A 189 -19.11 6.60 -4.86
CA ALA A 189 -18.19 7.40 -4.05
C ALA A 189 -18.34 7.16 -2.54
N ILE A 190 -18.62 5.92 -2.13
CA ILE A 190 -18.76 5.54 -0.72
C ILE A 190 -17.36 5.35 -0.11
N PRO A 191 -17.01 6.08 0.97
CA PRO A 191 -15.74 5.89 1.66
C PRO A 191 -15.58 4.45 2.18
N GLY A 192 -14.43 3.84 1.90
CA GLY A 192 -14.17 2.45 2.29
C GLY A 192 -14.88 1.40 1.42
N ALA A 193 -15.29 1.75 0.19
CA ALA A 193 -15.88 0.82 -0.77
C ALA A 193 -15.14 -0.54 -0.87
N ILE A 194 -13.80 -0.49 -0.94
CA ILE A 194 -12.96 -1.69 -1.04
C ILE A 194 -13.07 -2.56 0.22
N ILE A 195 -12.90 -1.99 1.42
CA ILE A 195 -12.97 -2.75 2.67
C ILE A 195 -14.37 -3.28 2.94
N ILE A 196 -15.42 -2.50 2.63
CA ILE A 196 -16.82 -2.93 2.77
C ILE A 196 -17.07 -4.14 1.87
N ALA A 197 -16.62 -4.11 0.62
CA ALA A 197 -16.78 -5.23 -0.30
C ALA A 197 -16.02 -6.48 0.16
N ILE A 198 -14.79 -6.34 0.68
CA ILE A 198 -14.02 -7.46 1.25
C ILE A 198 -14.79 -8.08 2.42
N LEU A 199 -15.23 -7.26 3.39
CA LEU A 199 -15.93 -7.73 4.58
C LEU A 199 -17.28 -8.36 4.24
N ALA A 200 -18.04 -7.78 3.31
CA ALA A 200 -19.31 -8.34 2.85
C ALA A 200 -19.12 -9.69 2.17
N THR A 201 -18.10 -9.81 1.31
CA THR A 201 -17.77 -11.07 0.61
C THR A 201 -17.30 -12.15 1.59
N ALA A 202 -16.45 -11.78 2.55
CA ALA A 202 -15.97 -12.68 3.59
C ALA A 202 -17.12 -13.14 4.50
N LEU A 203 -17.97 -12.22 4.98
CA LEU A 203 -19.12 -12.53 5.83
C LEU A 203 -20.08 -13.48 5.12
N THR A 204 -20.40 -13.22 3.85
CA THR A 204 -21.27 -14.10 3.06
C THR A 204 -20.65 -15.49 2.93
N GLY A 205 -19.33 -15.57 2.71
CA GLY A 205 -18.60 -16.83 2.68
C GLY A 205 -18.62 -17.61 4.00
N ILE A 206 -18.51 -16.91 5.13
CA ILE A 206 -18.60 -17.51 6.47
C ILE A 206 -20.02 -18.03 6.73
N LEU A 207 -21.05 -17.24 6.40
CA LEU A 207 -22.45 -17.62 6.58
C LEU A 207 -22.85 -18.84 5.74
N LEU A 208 -22.25 -18.99 4.56
CA LEU A 208 -22.43 -20.14 3.69
C LEU A 208 -21.56 -21.35 4.09
N GLY A 209 -20.73 -21.25 5.13
CA GLY A 209 -19.85 -22.32 5.60
C GLY A 209 -18.65 -22.59 4.69
N ILE A 210 -18.31 -21.67 3.79
CA ILE A 210 -17.20 -21.80 2.82
C ILE A 210 -15.86 -21.45 3.48
N SER A 211 -15.85 -20.47 4.38
CA SER A 211 -14.65 -20.02 5.09
C SER A 211 -14.78 -20.18 6.61
N PRO A 212 -13.70 -20.57 7.30
CA PRO A 212 -13.69 -20.65 8.75
C PRO A 212 -13.77 -19.25 9.37
N PHE A 213 -14.47 -19.15 10.49
CA PHE A 213 -14.47 -17.96 11.33
C PHE A 213 -13.44 -18.11 12.45
N ALA A 214 -12.35 -17.36 12.37
CA ALA A 214 -11.26 -17.38 13.33
C ALA A 214 -11.50 -16.44 14.54
N GLY A 215 -12.58 -15.67 14.54
CA GLY A 215 -12.95 -14.73 15.62
C GLY A 215 -12.94 -13.26 15.18
N ILE A 216 -13.19 -12.35 16.13
CA ILE A 216 -13.23 -10.90 15.87
C ILE A 216 -12.05 -10.18 16.50
N VAL A 217 -11.81 -10.42 17.79
CA VAL A 217 -10.80 -9.72 18.58
C VAL A 217 -9.95 -10.73 19.34
N ASP A 218 -8.63 -10.60 19.24
CA ASP A 218 -7.66 -11.37 20.03
C ASP A 218 -6.34 -10.58 20.15
N ALA A 219 -5.41 -11.11 20.93
CA ALA A 219 -4.06 -10.58 21.00
C ALA A 219 -3.39 -10.60 19.60
N PRO A 220 -2.64 -9.54 19.24
CA PRO A 220 -1.94 -9.50 17.96
C PRO A 220 -0.96 -10.68 17.83
N PRO A 221 -0.83 -11.30 16.64
CA PRO A 221 0.17 -12.32 16.37
C PRO A 221 1.59 -11.85 16.68
N SER A 222 2.51 -12.79 16.87
CA SER A 222 3.92 -12.45 17.08
C SER A 222 4.55 -11.87 15.81
N LEU A 223 5.27 -10.75 15.95
CA LEU A 223 6.09 -10.17 14.88
C LEU A 223 7.42 -10.93 14.67
N ALA A 224 7.80 -11.80 15.61
CA ALA A 224 9.11 -12.47 15.61
C ALA A 224 9.53 -13.15 14.28
N PRO A 225 8.61 -13.77 13.49
CA PRO A 225 9.00 -14.43 12.24
C PRO A 225 9.57 -13.49 11.17
N THR A 226 9.20 -12.21 11.17
CA THR A 226 9.61 -11.24 10.14
C THR A 226 10.45 -10.09 10.70
N PHE A 227 10.41 -9.87 12.02
CA PHE A 227 11.15 -8.81 12.68
C PHE A 227 12.66 -8.94 12.49
N LEU A 228 13.30 -7.90 11.95
CA LEU A 228 14.75 -7.84 11.70
C LEU A 228 15.31 -9.04 10.92
N ALA A 229 14.46 -9.71 10.14
CA ALA A 229 14.85 -10.89 9.36
C ALA A 229 15.54 -10.54 8.04
N LEU A 230 15.82 -9.26 7.79
CA LEU A 230 16.43 -8.78 6.55
C LEU A 230 17.90 -9.21 6.43
N ASP A 231 18.31 -9.59 5.22
CA ASP A 231 19.68 -9.98 4.91
C ASP A 231 20.38 -8.88 4.10
N LEU A 232 21.19 -8.06 4.79
CA LEU A 232 21.99 -7.01 4.15
C LEU A 232 23.16 -7.55 3.35
N HIS A 233 23.72 -8.70 3.76
CA HIS A 233 24.90 -9.23 3.08
C HIS A 233 24.53 -9.73 1.70
N GLY A 234 23.45 -10.52 1.59
CA GLY A 234 22.91 -10.91 0.30
C GLY A 234 22.39 -9.74 -0.53
N ALA A 235 21.89 -8.67 0.11
CA ALA A 235 21.41 -7.49 -0.61
C ALA A 235 22.52 -6.62 -1.22
N LEU A 236 23.79 -6.80 -0.80
CA LEU A 236 24.95 -6.09 -1.35
C LEU A 236 25.56 -6.77 -2.58
N ASP A 237 25.10 -7.97 -2.94
CA ASP A 237 25.56 -8.66 -4.14
C ASP A 237 25.19 -7.88 -5.42
N ILE A 238 26.08 -7.89 -6.40
CA ILE A 238 25.94 -7.13 -7.66
C ILE A 238 24.64 -7.48 -8.40
N GLY A 239 24.18 -8.73 -8.29
CA GLY A 239 22.93 -9.20 -8.90
C GLY A 239 21.66 -8.55 -8.33
N ILE A 240 21.72 -7.97 -7.13
CA ILE A 240 20.61 -7.29 -6.47
C ILE A 240 20.68 -5.78 -6.59
N ALA A 241 21.82 -5.22 -7.01
CA ALA A 241 21.94 -3.78 -7.22
C ALA A 241 20.80 -3.25 -8.12
N THR A 242 20.46 -3.96 -9.21
CA THR A 242 19.33 -3.62 -10.07
C THR A 242 17.99 -3.62 -9.33
N VAL A 243 17.75 -4.59 -8.44
CA VAL A 243 16.54 -4.67 -7.62
C VAL A 243 16.44 -3.48 -6.65
N VAL A 244 17.54 -3.15 -5.98
CA VAL A 244 17.64 -1.98 -5.09
C VAL A 244 17.34 -0.70 -5.86
N PHE A 245 17.92 -0.55 -7.06
CA PHE A 245 17.64 0.59 -7.93
C PHE A 245 16.17 0.65 -8.34
N VAL A 246 15.56 -0.47 -8.72
CA VAL A 246 14.13 -0.49 -9.07
C VAL A 246 13.26 -0.07 -7.88
N PHE A 247 13.48 -0.62 -6.69
CA PHE A 247 12.75 -0.18 -5.49
C PHE A 247 12.94 1.32 -5.22
N LEU A 248 14.17 1.81 -5.29
CA LEU A 248 14.50 3.22 -5.08
C LEU A 248 13.72 4.14 -6.03
N PHE A 249 13.74 3.86 -7.34
CA PHE A 249 13.09 4.72 -8.32
C PHE A 249 11.56 4.60 -8.28
N VAL A 250 11.03 3.39 -8.11
CA VAL A 250 9.58 3.18 -7.99
C VAL A 250 9.06 3.92 -6.77
N ASP A 251 9.71 3.81 -5.60
CA ASP A 251 9.32 4.51 -4.39
C ASP A 251 9.42 6.03 -4.54
N LEU A 252 10.55 6.53 -5.06
CA LEU A 252 10.74 7.96 -5.30
C LEU A 252 9.61 8.55 -6.16
N PHE A 253 9.20 7.86 -7.24
CA PHE A 253 8.18 8.36 -8.14
C PHE A 253 6.77 8.19 -7.60
N ASP A 254 6.46 7.06 -6.97
CA ASP A 254 5.15 6.81 -6.36
C ASP A 254 4.89 7.81 -5.23
N ASN A 255 5.89 7.99 -4.35
CA ASN A 255 5.82 8.97 -3.28
C ASN A 255 5.71 10.40 -3.84
N THR A 256 6.58 10.81 -4.77
CA THR A 256 6.53 12.18 -5.32
C THR A 256 5.21 12.45 -6.04
N GLY A 257 4.72 11.51 -6.85
CA GLY A 257 3.46 11.64 -7.57
C GLY A 257 2.26 11.74 -6.63
N THR A 258 2.20 10.85 -5.63
CA THR A 258 1.15 10.86 -4.61
C THR A 258 1.19 12.12 -3.76
N LEU A 259 2.37 12.52 -3.30
CA LEU A 259 2.60 13.73 -2.52
C LEU A 259 2.08 14.97 -3.24
N VAL A 260 2.51 15.18 -4.49
CA VAL A 260 2.09 16.33 -5.30
C VAL A 260 0.59 16.26 -5.58
N GLY A 261 0.05 15.10 -5.94
CA GLY A 261 -1.36 14.90 -6.22
C GLY A 261 -2.28 15.20 -5.03
N VAL A 262 -1.93 14.70 -3.85
CA VAL A 262 -2.68 14.94 -2.60
C VAL A 262 -2.51 16.39 -2.14
N ALA A 263 -1.29 16.94 -2.17
CA ALA A 263 -1.04 18.32 -1.75
C ALA A 263 -1.73 19.34 -2.65
N HIS A 264 -1.78 19.09 -3.97
CA HIS A 264 -2.54 19.90 -4.92
C HIS A 264 -4.03 19.92 -4.55
N ARG A 265 -4.63 18.74 -4.32
CA ARG A 265 -6.05 18.62 -3.89
C ARG A 265 -6.32 19.25 -2.53
N ALA A 266 -5.30 19.33 -1.68
CA ALA A 266 -5.38 19.96 -0.36
C ALA A 266 -5.21 21.50 -0.41
N GLY A 267 -4.80 22.06 -1.56
CA GLY A 267 -4.46 23.48 -1.65
C GLY A 267 -3.22 23.84 -0.84
N LEU A 268 -2.27 22.91 -0.71
CA LEU A 268 -1.04 23.07 0.10
C LEU A 268 0.20 23.41 -0.74
N LEU A 269 0.04 23.58 -2.05
CA LEU A 269 1.10 24.07 -2.93
C LEU A 269 1.22 25.59 -2.80
N ASP A 270 2.45 26.10 -2.91
CA ASP A 270 2.72 27.53 -2.94
C ASP A 270 2.34 28.18 -4.27
N GLU A 271 2.52 29.50 -4.38
CA GLU A 271 2.21 30.30 -5.57
C GLU A 271 2.99 29.86 -6.82
N HIS A 272 4.11 29.16 -6.64
CA HIS A 272 4.93 28.60 -7.72
C HIS A 272 4.62 27.13 -7.99
N GLY A 273 3.56 26.58 -7.38
CA GLY A 273 3.17 25.17 -7.50
C GLY A 273 4.13 24.21 -6.80
N LYS A 274 5.02 24.70 -5.93
CA LYS A 274 5.96 23.86 -5.17
C LYS A 274 5.40 23.51 -3.81
N LEU A 275 5.85 22.40 -3.27
CA LEU A 275 5.45 21.95 -1.94
C LEU A 275 6.39 22.51 -0.87
N PRO A 276 5.89 23.28 0.11
CA PRO A 276 6.70 23.69 1.26
C PRO A 276 7.22 22.48 2.03
N ARG A 277 8.37 22.58 2.72
CA ARG A 277 8.89 21.50 3.59
C ARG A 277 9.07 20.13 2.93
N ILE A 278 9.21 20.06 1.60
CA ILE A 278 9.34 18.81 0.85
C ILE A 278 10.51 17.93 1.34
N GLU A 279 11.60 18.54 1.82
CA GLU A 279 12.74 17.83 2.42
C GLU A 279 12.33 16.99 3.63
N ARG A 280 11.44 17.51 4.48
CA ARG A 280 10.96 16.80 5.66
C ARG A 280 10.08 15.61 5.28
N VAL A 281 9.33 15.75 4.18
CA VAL A 281 8.52 14.66 3.62
C VAL A 281 9.42 13.53 3.15
N PHE A 282 10.44 13.82 2.34
CA PHE A 282 11.35 12.78 1.83
C PHE A 282 12.20 12.13 2.93
N ILE A 283 12.60 12.87 3.96
CA ILE A 283 13.25 12.28 5.13
C ILE A 283 12.28 11.35 5.87
N ALA A 284 11.04 11.78 6.12
CA ALA A 284 10.04 10.93 6.78
C ALA A 284 9.74 9.65 5.98
N ASP A 285 9.65 9.77 4.66
CA ASP A 285 9.36 8.66 3.75
C ASP A 285 10.51 7.65 3.67
N SER A 286 11.75 8.11 3.49
CA SER A 286 12.93 7.22 3.48
C SER A 286 13.13 6.50 4.82
N LEU A 287 12.90 7.18 5.94
CA LEU A 287 12.87 6.56 7.28
C LEU A 287 11.73 5.54 7.43
N ALA A 288 10.56 5.83 6.86
CA ALA A 288 9.42 4.90 6.83
C ALA A 288 9.72 3.64 6.02
N ALA A 289 10.33 3.75 4.85
CA ALA A 289 10.75 2.63 4.02
C ALA A 289 11.73 1.71 4.77
N MET A 290 12.75 2.29 5.41
CA MET A 290 13.69 1.52 6.24
C MET A 290 13.01 0.85 7.44
N ALA A 291 12.11 1.57 8.13
CA ALA A 291 11.36 1.01 9.25
C ALA A 291 10.44 -0.14 8.81
N GLY A 292 9.82 -0.03 7.63
CA GLY A 292 9.04 -1.11 7.03
C GLY A 292 9.87 -2.38 6.85
N ALA A 293 11.04 -2.26 6.22
CA ALA A 293 11.95 -3.39 6.03
C ALA A 293 12.42 -4.00 7.36
N LEU A 294 12.74 -3.17 8.37
CA LEU A 294 13.14 -3.63 9.70
C LEU A 294 12.02 -4.37 10.44
N LEU A 295 10.77 -3.91 10.31
CA LEU A 295 9.60 -4.57 10.89
C LEU A 295 9.18 -5.83 10.12
N GLY A 296 9.70 -6.02 8.91
CA GLY A 296 9.44 -7.20 8.09
C GLY A 296 8.27 -7.03 7.13
N THR A 297 8.10 -5.82 6.58
CA THR A 297 7.21 -5.54 5.45
C THR A 297 7.99 -4.87 4.31
N SER A 298 7.43 -4.92 3.11
CA SER A 298 7.89 -4.17 1.93
C SER A 298 7.82 -2.65 2.12
N THR A 299 8.33 -1.92 1.13
CA THR A 299 8.47 -0.45 1.14
C THR A 299 7.19 0.26 1.55
N VAL A 300 7.27 1.04 2.63
CA VAL A 300 6.19 1.92 3.08
C VAL A 300 6.32 3.26 2.37
N THR A 301 5.23 3.71 1.75
CA THR A 301 5.20 4.92 0.93
C THR A 301 3.89 5.70 1.13
N SER A 302 3.80 6.89 0.56
CA SER A 302 2.60 7.75 0.62
C SER A 302 1.43 7.14 -0.15
N TYR A 303 0.23 7.18 0.44
CA TYR A 303 -1.00 6.62 -0.16
C TYR A 303 -1.89 7.70 -0.79
N ILE A 304 -2.31 7.47 -2.04
CA ILE A 304 -3.19 8.37 -2.80
C ILE A 304 -4.59 8.46 -2.18
N GLU A 305 -4.99 7.45 -1.41
CA GLU A 305 -6.20 7.37 -0.61
C GLU A 305 -6.32 8.53 0.40
N SER A 306 -5.20 9.14 0.77
CA SER A 306 -5.16 10.38 1.56
C SER A 306 -5.94 11.52 0.90
N ALA A 307 -6.11 11.49 -0.42
CA ALA A 307 -6.97 12.44 -1.13
C ALA A 307 -8.42 12.41 -0.66
N ALA A 308 -8.93 11.27 -0.18
CA ALA A 308 -10.28 11.17 0.36
C ALA A 308 -10.42 11.94 1.68
N GLY A 309 -9.47 11.81 2.61
CA GLY A 309 -9.47 12.61 3.84
C GLY A 309 -9.24 14.10 3.57
N VAL A 310 -8.38 14.43 2.60
CA VAL A 310 -8.21 15.82 2.14
C VAL A 310 -9.53 16.39 1.58
N LYS A 311 -10.29 15.60 0.81
CA LYS A 311 -11.62 16.00 0.32
C LYS A 311 -12.62 16.17 1.47
N ALA A 312 -12.48 15.40 2.54
CA ALA A 312 -13.25 15.56 3.78
C ALA A 312 -12.82 16.77 4.65
N GLY A 313 -11.82 17.54 4.20
CA GLY A 313 -11.37 18.77 4.84
C GLY A 313 -10.05 18.66 5.61
N GLY A 314 -9.39 17.50 5.59
CA GLY A 314 -8.09 17.32 6.24
C GLY A 314 -6.99 18.17 5.61
N ARG A 315 -6.20 18.87 6.43
CA ARG A 315 -5.15 19.79 5.98
C ARG A 315 -3.83 19.60 6.70
N THR A 316 -3.80 18.91 7.84
CA THR A 316 -2.59 18.82 8.67
C THR A 316 -2.19 17.39 8.99
N GLY A 317 -1.05 17.23 9.66
CA GLY A 317 -0.60 15.95 10.20
C GLY A 317 -1.53 15.34 11.24
N LEU A 318 -2.52 16.07 11.78
CA LEU A 318 -3.50 15.50 12.70
C LEU A 318 -4.38 14.41 12.04
N VAL A 319 -4.59 14.50 10.72
CA VAL A 319 -5.12 13.38 9.90
C VAL A 319 -4.26 12.13 10.11
N GLY A 320 -2.94 12.25 9.95
CA GLY A 320 -2.01 11.13 10.09
C GLY A 320 -1.97 10.55 11.50
N VAL A 321 -2.03 11.39 12.55
CA VAL A 321 -2.13 10.90 13.94
C VAL A 321 -3.36 10.01 14.12
N THR A 322 -4.50 10.44 13.59
CA THR A 322 -5.75 9.66 13.65
C THR A 322 -5.60 8.32 12.92
N VAL A 323 -5.02 8.33 11.71
CA VAL A 323 -4.77 7.12 10.92
C VAL A 323 -3.82 6.16 11.65
N ALA A 324 -2.74 6.67 12.26
CA ALA A 324 -1.80 5.86 13.01
C ALA A 324 -2.47 5.16 14.21
N ILE A 325 -3.31 5.87 14.96
CA ILE A 325 -4.09 5.28 16.06
C ILE A 325 -5.01 4.19 15.52
N LEU A 326 -5.69 4.42 14.39
CA LEU A 326 -6.58 3.41 13.80
C LEU A 326 -5.83 2.16 13.35
N PHE A 327 -4.64 2.28 12.75
CA PHE A 327 -3.79 1.13 12.43
C PHE A 327 -3.36 0.35 13.68
N LEU A 328 -3.02 1.04 14.77
CA LEU A 328 -2.68 0.37 16.04
C LEU A 328 -3.90 -0.35 16.65
N LEU A 329 -5.09 0.23 16.55
CA LEU A 329 -6.33 -0.42 16.97
C LEU A 329 -6.65 -1.66 16.13
N THR A 330 -6.28 -1.64 14.85
CA THR A 330 -6.49 -2.77 13.94
C THR A 330 -5.72 -4.02 14.34
N LEU A 331 -4.61 -3.89 15.08
CA LEU A 331 -3.85 -5.04 15.60
C LEU A 331 -4.72 -6.00 16.41
N PHE A 332 -5.70 -5.48 17.16
CA PHE A 332 -6.61 -6.30 17.96
C PHE A 332 -7.64 -7.07 17.12
N PHE A 333 -7.81 -6.71 15.85
CA PHE A 333 -8.70 -7.38 14.90
C PHE A 333 -7.97 -8.42 14.02
N ALA A 334 -6.80 -8.89 14.44
CA ALA A 334 -6.05 -9.93 13.74
C ALA A 334 -6.86 -11.21 13.40
N PRO A 335 -7.72 -11.75 14.28
CA PRO A 335 -8.54 -12.92 13.94
C PRO A 335 -9.51 -12.67 12.77
N LEU A 336 -10.00 -11.43 12.64
CA LEU A 336 -10.85 -11.05 11.52
C LEU A 336 -10.07 -11.13 10.21
N ALA A 337 -8.80 -10.69 10.20
CA ALA A 337 -7.92 -10.83 9.04
C ALA A 337 -7.61 -12.30 8.69
N GLY A 338 -7.47 -13.16 9.70
CA GLY A 338 -7.31 -14.61 9.52
C GLY A 338 -8.56 -15.30 8.96
N SER A 339 -9.75 -14.76 9.21
CA SER A 339 -11.03 -15.29 8.72
C SER A 339 -11.29 -14.98 7.23
N ILE A 340 -10.51 -14.07 6.64
CA ILE A 340 -10.70 -13.64 5.25
C ILE A 340 -9.88 -14.53 4.32
N ALA A 341 -10.58 -15.40 3.61
CA ALA A 341 -10.02 -16.26 2.58
C ALA A 341 -9.61 -15.48 1.32
N ALA A 342 -8.71 -16.07 0.52
CA ALA A 342 -8.11 -15.42 -0.65
C ALA A 342 -9.15 -14.94 -1.67
N TYR A 343 -10.22 -15.70 -1.90
CA TYR A 343 -11.30 -15.32 -2.84
C TYR A 343 -12.04 -14.04 -2.43
N ALA A 344 -12.04 -13.66 -1.15
CA ALA A 344 -12.70 -12.44 -0.67
C ALA A 344 -11.81 -11.20 -0.85
N THR A 345 -10.49 -11.38 -0.88
CA THR A 345 -9.50 -10.31 -1.15
C THR A 345 -9.11 -10.19 -2.62
N ALA A 346 -9.28 -11.25 -3.41
CA ALA A 346 -8.98 -11.27 -4.83
C ALA A 346 -9.70 -10.15 -5.63
N PRO A 347 -10.98 -9.83 -5.35
CA PRO A 347 -11.65 -8.69 -5.99
C PRO A 347 -10.96 -7.35 -5.75
N ALA A 348 -10.40 -7.15 -4.56
CA ALA A 348 -9.66 -5.93 -4.22
C ALA A 348 -8.37 -5.84 -5.04
N LEU A 349 -7.67 -6.96 -5.16
CA LEU A 349 -6.46 -7.05 -5.98
C LEU A 349 -6.76 -6.80 -7.47
N LEU A 350 -7.88 -7.34 -7.98
CA LEU A 350 -8.33 -7.10 -9.35
C LEU A 350 -8.71 -5.63 -9.58
N PHE A 351 -9.40 -5.03 -8.61
CA PHE A 351 -9.78 -3.62 -8.69
C PHE A 351 -8.55 -2.70 -8.71
N VAL A 352 -7.57 -2.94 -7.83
CA VAL A 352 -6.29 -2.22 -7.83
C VAL A 352 -5.54 -2.43 -9.14
N ALA A 353 -5.52 -3.66 -9.67
CA ALA A 353 -4.94 -3.96 -10.98
C ALA A 353 -5.57 -3.11 -12.10
N CYS A 354 -6.90 -2.97 -12.11
CA CYS A 354 -7.60 -2.09 -13.06
C CYS A 354 -7.22 -0.62 -12.90
N LEU A 355 -7.09 -0.12 -11.66
CA LEU A 355 -6.65 1.25 -11.40
C LEU A 355 -5.22 1.50 -11.89
N MET A 356 -4.31 0.55 -11.66
CA MET A 356 -2.92 0.65 -12.13
C MET A 356 -2.81 0.55 -13.66
N ALA A 357 -3.63 -0.31 -14.29
CA ALA A 357 -3.67 -0.45 -15.75
C ALA A 357 -4.12 0.82 -16.47
N ARG A 358 -4.80 1.74 -15.78
CA ARG A 358 -5.17 3.06 -16.33
C ARG A 358 -3.96 3.88 -16.78
N GLY A 359 -2.76 3.61 -16.25
CA GLY A 359 -1.52 4.21 -16.73
C GLY A 359 -1.31 4.03 -18.25
N PHE A 360 -1.80 2.94 -18.86
CA PHE A 360 -1.74 2.76 -20.31
C PHE A 360 -2.61 3.76 -21.08
N ALA A 361 -3.71 4.25 -20.50
CA ALA A 361 -4.57 5.25 -21.12
C ALA A 361 -3.96 6.66 -21.08
N GLU A 362 -2.96 6.88 -20.22
CA GLU A 362 -2.27 8.16 -20.07
C GLU A 362 -0.96 8.21 -20.88
N LEU A 363 -0.55 7.09 -21.48
CA LEU A 363 0.57 7.05 -22.41
C LEU A 363 0.19 7.72 -23.73
N ASN A 364 1.03 8.66 -24.17
CA ASN A 364 1.01 9.07 -25.56
C ASN A 364 1.69 7.97 -26.40
N TRP A 365 0.89 7.26 -27.19
CA TRP A 365 1.34 6.15 -28.03
C TRP A 365 1.83 6.61 -29.41
N ASP A 366 1.55 7.86 -29.78
CA ASP A 366 1.98 8.53 -31.02
C ASP A 366 3.30 9.29 -30.83
#